data_AF-A0A919RYZ0-F1
#
_entry.id   AF-A0A919RYZ0-F1
#
_cell.length_a   1.000
_cell.length_b   1.000
_cell.length_c   1.000
_cell.angle_alpha   90.00
_cell.angle_beta   90.00
_cell.angle_gamma   90.00
#
_symmetry.space_group_name_H-M   'P 1'
#
loop_
_entity.id
_entity.type
_entity.pdbx_description
1 polymer ?
#
loop_
_entity_poly.entity_id
_entity_poly.type
_entity_poly.pdbx_seq_one_letter_code
_entity_poly.pdbx_strand_id
1 'polypeptide(L)'
;MTNIFPNIKNTNPSDQNLQIQTFGRRIFNSQTVQEYLLEFLIVFLGEKDTEDKSIGFLKVKLWDSEKITYLKNPNIGLKRFIFFDKTKLDSRFTVDIDADNAINGLLEKKIEAQSYSNETILNIIRDLLSGFSMFTGNRGWYAQSLMPICRETIFCEAIGLKAKRKTLSMLDDDGYFNIETDKRFEFNQYSFLARGGEVYYLHILQGLNNIKNIEGDEKAIHYRDTLEKLIINLVDTYSEFSRISKWIQNNWIRFISEKKEDDCSEEVVKKQLMQKGECKWIAGEYERRAAFSVKEIINLLEADINEFEKINLFSKGIVFQILRMMSEAAYIQSRQDINGNNRCWIIHFNSNNDADTKIKRLAVECYKEVEEDMMIALANKLNSIKSNSVVDETGIRKNKTDIQLLKDAYDDSYKLLRKLGKDIGIIVPLKGDNMRFTLCDDIIRFFVLALIPPSSKMTLDTFLRKLYNQFGIVIGPKQYNKYINDRGLKLTDASYLKYNLDEFQRLLKKNGFLKELSDATAMVINPYNTVQGIEGV
;
A
#
# COMPACT_ATOMS: atom_id res chain seq x y z
N MET A 1 10.83 9.55 -25.39
CA MET A 1 11.35 8.81 -24.21
C MET A 1 10.20 8.63 -23.25
N THR A 2 9.96 7.42 -22.76
CA THR A 2 8.91 7.16 -21.77
C THR A 2 9.32 7.81 -20.45
N ASN A 3 8.51 8.70 -19.89
CA ASN A 3 8.80 9.35 -18.62
C ASN A 3 8.59 8.33 -17.49
N ILE A 4 9.66 8.00 -16.75
CA ILE A 4 9.63 7.03 -15.65
C ILE A 4 10.34 7.58 -14.43
N PHE A 5 9.97 7.09 -13.24
CA PHE A 5 10.65 7.42 -11.99
C PHE A 5 10.99 6.15 -11.18
N PRO A 6 12.20 6.06 -10.60
CA PRO A 6 13.37 6.90 -10.87
C PRO A 6 13.87 6.66 -12.31
N ASN A 7 14.63 7.62 -12.84
CA ASN A 7 15.22 7.56 -14.18
C ASN A 7 16.45 6.63 -14.20
N ILE A 8 16.20 5.33 -14.04
CA ILE A 8 17.24 4.30 -14.01
C ILE A 8 17.74 4.04 -15.43
N LYS A 9 19.05 4.23 -15.65
CA LYS A 9 19.73 3.93 -16.92
C LYS A 9 19.44 2.49 -17.38
N ASN A 10 19.29 2.30 -18.70
CA ASN A 10 18.98 1.02 -19.35
C ASN A 10 17.60 0.42 -19.03
N THR A 11 16.67 1.20 -18.48
CA THR A 11 15.27 0.78 -18.38
C THR A 11 14.57 1.04 -19.71
N ASN A 12 14.08 -0.01 -20.36
CA ASN A 12 13.28 0.11 -21.58
C ASN A 12 11.83 -0.34 -21.34
N PRO A 13 10.90 0.60 -21.10
CA PRO A 13 9.49 0.26 -20.88
C PRO A 13 8.85 -0.52 -22.03
N SER A 14 9.28 -0.32 -23.29
CA SER A 14 8.67 -0.98 -24.47
C SER A 14 8.74 -2.51 -24.43
N ASP A 15 9.63 -3.07 -23.60
CA ASP A 15 9.87 -4.51 -23.50
C ASP A 15 8.95 -5.17 -22.45
N GLN A 16 8.00 -4.41 -21.89
CA GLN A 16 7.08 -4.85 -20.85
C GLN A 16 5.67 -5.07 -21.38
N ASN A 17 4.79 -5.69 -20.58
CA ASN A 17 3.38 -5.80 -20.94
C ASN A 17 2.69 -4.41 -20.96
N LEU A 18 1.52 -4.33 -21.57
CA LEU A 18 0.78 -3.07 -21.78
C LEU A 18 0.48 -2.33 -20.48
N GLN A 19 0.10 -3.06 -19.42
CA GLN A 19 -0.21 -2.48 -18.13
C GLN A 19 1.03 -1.82 -17.52
N ILE A 20 2.17 -2.53 -17.52
CA ILE A 20 3.42 -2.02 -16.99
C ILE A 20 3.89 -0.79 -17.77
N GLN A 21 3.78 -0.82 -19.10
CA GLN A 21 4.09 0.33 -19.95
C GLN A 21 3.27 1.58 -19.63
N THR A 22 2.04 1.38 -19.14
CA THR A 22 1.09 2.46 -18.89
C THR A 22 1.17 2.99 -17.45
N PHE A 23 1.27 2.10 -16.47
CA PHE A 23 1.12 2.42 -15.05
C PHE A 23 2.38 2.14 -14.20
N GLY A 24 3.45 1.66 -14.81
CA GLY A 24 4.65 1.23 -14.09
C GLY A 24 4.58 -0.22 -13.63
N ARG A 25 5.72 -0.69 -13.10
CA ARG A 25 5.80 -2.08 -12.61
C ARG A 25 5.09 -2.20 -11.26
N ARG A 26 4.61 -3.41 -10.97
CA ARG A 26 4.19 -3.83 -9.61
C ARG A 26 2.85 -3.25 -9.15
N ILE A 27 1.85 -3.31 -10.02
CA ILE A 27 0.46 -3.05 -9.67
C ILE A 27 -0.32 -4.26 -10.18
N PHE A 28 -0.97 -5.01 -9.29
CA PHE A 28 -1.73 -6.20 -9.70
C PHE A 28 -3.01 -6.42 -8.91
N ASN A 29 -3.98 -7.06 -9.56
CA ASN A 29 -5.34 -7.28 -9.05
C ASN A 29 -5.45 -8.34 -7.95
N SER A 30 -4.42 -9.14 -7.72
CA SER A 30 -4.41 -10.10 -6.61
C SER A 30 -4.22 -9.43 -5.25
N GLN A 31 -3.65 -8.22 -5.19
CA GLN A 31 -3.35 -7.53 -3.93
C GLN A 31 -4.58 -7.02 -3.21
N THR A 32 -4.51 -7.05 -1.90
CA THR A 32 -5.50 -6.52 -0.96
C THR A 32 -5.04 -5.17 -0.40
N VAL A 33 -5.97 -4.41 0.18
CA VAL A 33 -5.71 -3.04 0.69
C VAL A 33 -4.57 -3.00 1.70
N GLN A 34 -4.56 -3.96 2.61
CA GLN A 34 -3.57 -4.09 3.69
C GLN A 34 -2.16 -4.41 3.18
N GLU A 35 -2.06 -5.19 2.10
CA GLU A 35 -0.77 -5.57 1.52
C GLU A 35 0.00 -4.38 0.94
N TYR A 36 -0.70 -3.34 0.45
CA TYR A 36 -0.05 -2.11 -0.02
C TYR A 36 0.72 -1.41 1.10
N LEU A 37 0.13 -1.29 2.30
CA LEU A 37 0.82 -0.68 3.44
C LEU A 37 1.97 -1.58 3.92
N LEU A 38 1.74 -2.89 4.05
CA LEU A 38 2.80 -3.81 4.47
C LEU A 38 4.02 -3.75 3.55
N GLU A 39 3.79 -3.80 2.23
CA GLU A 39 4.88 -3.72 1.26
C GLU A 39 5.59 -2.38 1.27
N PHE A 40 4.87 -1.28 1.46
CA PHE A 40 5.46 0.05 1.65
C PHE A 40 6.39 0.05 2.87
N LEU A 41 5.93 -0.50 4.00
CA LEU A 41 6.69 -0.56 5.24
C LEU A 41 7.90 -1.51 5.14
N ILE A 42 7.79 -2.63 4.41
CA ILE A 42 8.93 -3.52 4.14
C ILE A 42 10.06 -2.75 3.43
N VAL A 43 9.71 -1.94 2.45
CA VAL A 43 10.69 -1.13 1.70
C VAL A 43 11.25 -0.03 2.58
N PHE A 44 10.38 0.66 3.32
CA PHE A 44 10.75 1.77 4.20
C PHE A 44 11.67 1.30 5.34
N LEU A 45 11.35 0.21 6.03
CA LEU A 45 12.13 -0.28 7.18
C LEU A 45 13.35 -1.13 6.80
N GLY A 46 13.40 -1.70 5.58
CA GLY A 46 14.51 -2.57 5.18
C GLY A 46 15.82 -1.81 5.00
N GLU A 47 16.90 -2.23 5.64
CA GLU A 47 18.24 -1.62 5.46
C GLU A 47 18.65 -1.58 3.98
N LYS A 48 19.43 -0.59 3.54
CA LYS A 48 19.83 -0.45 2.14
C LYS A 48 20.55 -1.71 1.61
N ASP A 49 21.55 -2.14 2.36
CA ASP A 49 22.33 -3.35 2.14
C ASP A 49 23.05 -3.75 3.45
N THR A 50 23.98 -4.70 3.37
CA THR A 50 24.66 -5.27 4.55
C THR A 50 25.75 -4.36 5.13
N GLU A 51 26.15 -3.32 4.39
CA GLU A 51 27.19 -2.36 4.78
C GLU A 51 26.55 -1.02 5.23
N ASP A 52 25.53 -0.56 4.48
CA ASP A 52 24.77 0.64 4.78
C ASP A 52 23.43 0.28 5.45
N LYS A 53 23.39 0.43 6.78
CA LYS A 53 22.21 0.15 7.62
C LYS A 53 21.15 1.26 7.60
N SER A 54 21.24 2.24 6.68
CA SER A 54 20.23 3.29 6.55
C SER A 54 18.86 2.70 6.21
N ILE A 55 17.83 3.26 6.85
CA ILE A 55 16.41 2.92 6.64
C ILE A 55 15.66 4.18 6.18
N GLY A 56 14.34 4.07 6.05
CA GLY A 56 13.47 5.18 5.70
C GLY A 56 13.81 5.81 4.35
N PHE A 57 13.63 7.12 4.22
CA PHE A 57 14.01 7.83 3.01
C PHE A 57 15.50 8.19 2.99
N LEU A 58 16.16 8.20 4.16
CA LEU A 58 17.60 8.46 4.29
C LEU A 58 18.48 7.47 3.50
N LYS A 59 17.97 6.26 3.21
CA LYS A 59 18.72 5.28 2.42
C LYS A 59 18.97 5.68 0.97
N VAL A 60 18.16 6.62 0.46
CA VAL A 60 18.23 7.12 -0.92
C VAL A 60 18.87 8.51 -0.92
N LYS A 61 20.04 8.62 -1.53
CA LYS A 61 20.81 9.87 -1.59
C LYS A 61 20.40 10.71 -2.79
N LEU A 62 20.12 10.06 -3.92
CA LEU A 62 19.67 10.72 -5.15
C LEU A 62 18.29 10.17 -5.55
N TRP A 63 17.23 10.89 -5.17
CA TRP A 63 15.85 10.41 -5.30
C TRP A 63 15.41 10.13 -6.74
N ASP A 64 16.00 10.79 -7.73
CA ASP A 64 15.56 10.74 -9.14
C ASP A 64 16.31 9.73 -10.02
N SER A 65 17.47 9.25 -9.58
CA SER A 65 18.42 8.55 -10.45
C SER A 65 19.07 7.33 -9.79
N GLU A 66 18.89 7.17 -8.48
CA GLU A 66 19.42 6.04 -7.74
C GLU A 66 18.52 4.80 -7.89
N LYS A 67 19.15 3.66 -8.11
CA LYS A 67 18.49 2.37 -8.03
C LYS A 67 18.28 2.00 -6.56
N ILE A 68 17.02 1.84 -6.16
CA ILE A 68 16.67 1.61 -4.76
C ILE A 68 16.67 0.11 -4.44
N THR A 69 17.52 -0.29 -3.50
CA THR A 69 17.56 -1.64 -2.92
C THR A 69 17.28 -1.61 -1.44
N TYR A 70 16.84 -2.73 -0.91
CA TYR A 70 16.52 -2.88 0.51
C TYR A 70 16.63 -4.35 0.94
N LEU A 71 16.93 -4.61 2.21
CA LEU A 71 16.96 -5.94 2.80
C LEU A 71 15.63 -6.23 3.49
N LYS A 72 15.08 -7.41 3.22
CA LYS A 72 13.86 -7.93 3.84
C LYS A 72 14.25 -8.95 4.89
N ASN A 73 13.74 -8.80 6.10
CA ASN A 73 13.81 -9.85 7.09
C ASN A 73 12.50 -10.67 7.07
N PRO A 74 12.53 -11.95 6.67
CA PRO A 74 11.32 -12.75 6.57
C PRO A 74 10.76 -13.20 7.93
N ASN A 75 11.55 -13.11 9.01
CA ASN A 75 11.16 -13.52 10.37
C ASN A 75 10.47 -14.90 10.38
N ILE A 76 11.05 -15.89 9.68
CA ILE A 76 10.42 -17.20 9.47
C ILE A 76 10.12 -17.92 10.78
N GLY A 77 11.02 -17.84 11.78
CA GLY A 77 10.79 -18.43 13.10
C GLY A 77 9.56 -17.85 13.78
N LEU A 78 9.43 -16.52 13.83
CA LEU A 78 8.25 -15.84 14.36
C LEU A 78 6.98 -16.20 13.59
N LYS A 79 7.02 -16.19 12.26
CA LYS A 79 5.88 -16.60 11.42
C LYS A 79 5.44 -18.02 11.71
N ARG A 80 6.39 -18.95 11.79
CA ARG A 80 6.13 -20.36 12.08
C ARG A 80 5.39 -20.49 13.41
N PHE A 81 5.96 -19.91 14.46
CA PHE A 81 5.36 -19.91 15.79
C PHE A 81 3.90 -19.43 15.81
N ILE A 82 3.58 -18.36 15.06
CA ILE A 82 2.25 -17.74 15.06
C ILE A 82 1.24 -18.52 14.22
N PHE A 83 1.65 -18.94 13.01
CA PHE A 83 0.70 -19.38 11.98
C PHE A 83 0.68 -20.88 11.71
N PHE A 84 1.75 -21.60 12.04
CA PHE A 84 1.90 -22.99 11.62
C PHE A 84 0.68 -23.84 12.02
N ASP A 85 0.33 -23.81 13.31
CA ASP A 85 -0.79 -24.57 13.87
C ASP A 85 -2.18 -24.13 13.43
N LYS A 86 -2.31 -22.94 12.85
CA LYS A 86 -3.59 -22.36 12.44
C LYS A 86 -3.90 -22.54 10.95
N THR A 87 -2.98 -23.12 10.17
CA THR A 87 -3.14 -23.29 8.71
C THR A 87 -3.40 -24.72 8.28
N LYS A 88 -3.88 -24.92 7.05
CA LYS A 88 -4.19 -26.25 6.50
C LYS A 88 -2.95 -27.14 6.40
N LEU A 89 -3.16 -28.44 6.62
CA LEU A 89 -2.14 -29.49 6.55
C LEU A 89 -1.39 -29.50 5.21
N ASP A 90 -2.03 -29.11 4.11
CA ASP A 90 -1.46 -29.09 2.76
C ASP A 90 -0.20 -28.21 2.63
N SER A 91 -0.01 -27.27 3.56
CA SER A 91 1.13 -26.36 3.64
C SER A 91 2.17 -26.73 4.72
N ARG A 92 1.97 -27.83 5.44
CA ARG A 92 2.84 -28.30 6.52
C ARG A 92 3.68 -29.48 6.03
N PHE A 93 4.91 -29.19 5.62
CA PHE A 93 5.87 -30.22 5.19
C PHE A 93 6.64 -30.78 6.39
N THR A 94 7.23 -31.97 6.27
CA THR A 94 7.97 -32.63 7.37
C THR A 94 9.04 -31.71 7.98
N VAL A 95 9.86 -31.08 7.14
CA VAL A 95 10.84 -30.07 7.56
C VAL A 95 10.24 -28.92 8.38
N ASP A 96 8.99 -28.53 8.08
CA ASP A 96 8.30 -27.47 8.81
C ASP A 96 7.72 -27.96 10.14
N ILE A 97 7.23 -29.20 10.18
CA ILE A 97 6.77 -29.86 11.41
C ILE A 97 7.93 -29.99 12.39
N ASP A 98 9.09 -30.46 11.92
CA ASP A 98 10.28 -30.63 12.75
C ASP A 98 10.75 -29.28 13.32
N ALA A 99 10.79 -28.24 12.48
CA ALA A 99 11.18 -26.90 12.88
C ALA A 99 10.16 -26.23 13.82
N ASP A 100 8.87 -26.56 13.69
CA ASP A 100 7.82 -26.05 14.57
C ASP A 100 7.88 -26.70 15.96
N ASN A 101 8.06 -28.02 16.01
CA ASN A 101 8.30 -28.74 17.26
C ASN A 101 9.56 -28.21 17.97
N ALA A 102 10.63 -27.94 17.22
CA ALA A 102 11.87 -27.41 17.76
C ALA A 102 11.70 -26.02 18.39
N ILE A 103 11.05 -25.07 17.69
CA ILE A 103 10.84 -23.72 18.23
C ILE A 103 9.89 -23.73 19.43
N ASN A 104 8.81 -24.51 19.39
CA ASN A 104 7.87 -24.58 20.51
C ASN A 104 8.54 -25.18 21.76
N GLY A 105 9.26 -26.29 21.62
CA GLY A 105 10.00 -26.90 22.73
C GLY A 105 11.14 -26.02 23.27
N LEU A 106 11.75 -25.19 22.41
CA LEU A 106 12.76 -24.20 22.83
C LEU A 106 12.13 -23.09 23.68
N LEU A 107 11.05 -22.50 23.20
CA LEU A 107 10.40 -21.36 23.87
C LEU A 107 9.75 -21.77 25.19
N GLU A 108 9.13 -22.96 25.24
CA GLU A 108 8.52 -23.48 26.47
C GLU A 108 9.53 -23.64 27.61
N LYS A 109 10.75 -24.11 27.30
CA LYS A 109 11.86 -24.24 28.28
C LYS A 109 12.39 -22.89 28.77
N LYS A 110 12.09 -21.79 28.07
CA LYS A 110 12.52 -20.43 28.40
C LYS A 110 11.45 -19.64 29.16
N ILE A 111 10.31 -20.25 29.44
CA ILE A 111 9.23 -19.66 30.25
C ILE A 111 9.36 -20.19 31.68
N GLU A 112 9.19 -19.32 32.66
CA GLU A 112 9.10 -19.68 34.08
C GLU A 112 7.78 -19.16 34.62
N ALA A 113 6.72 -19.97 34.51
CA ALA A 113 5.39 -19.62 34.97
C ALA A 113 5.10 -20.21 36.36
N GLN A 114 4.54 -19.40 37.26
CA GLN A 114 4.20 -19.84 38.63
C GLN A 114 2.78 -20.42 38.72
N SER A 115 1.81 -19.81 38.03
CA SER A 115 0.38 -20.13 38.18
C SER A 115 -0.24 -20.89 37.01
N TYR A 116 0.49 -21.06 35.90
CA TYR A 116 0.04 -21.75 34.69
C TYR A 116 1.17 -22.63 34.17
N SER A 117 0.85 -23.64 33.36
CA SER A 117 1.89 -24.39 32.66
C SER A 117 2.61 -23.49 31.64
N ASN A 118 3.89 -23.76 31.39
CA ASN A 118 4.67 -23.04 30.38
C ASN A 118 4.02 -23.12 29.00
N GLU A 119 3.49 -24.30 28.64
CA GLU A 119 2.69 -24.52 27.43
C GLU A 119 1.46 -23.58 27.37
N THR A 120 0.75 -23.40 28.48
CA THR A 120 -0.41 -22.50 28.53
C THR A 120 0.00 -21.06 28.25
N ILE A 121 1.10 -20.59 28.84
CA ILE A 121 1.62 -19.24 28.57
C ILE A 121 2.05 -19.11 27.11
N LEU A 122 2.70 -20.12 26.54
CA LEU A 122 3.12 -20.13 25.15
C LEU A 122 1.91 -20.02 24.20
N ASN A 123 0.83 -20.76 24.50
CA ASN A 123 -0.42 -20.70 23.74
C ASN A 123 -1.09 -19.33 23.85
N ILE A 124 -1.10 -18.69 25.04
CA ILE A 124 -1.60 -17.32 25.22
C ILE A 124 -0.81 -16.32 24.36
N ILE A 125 0.52 -16.43 24.33
CA ILE A 125 1.37 -15.57 23.49
C ILE A 125 1.03 -15.76 22.01
N ARG A 126 0.87 -17.02 21.56
CA ARG A 126 0.50 -17.35 20.18
C ARG A 126 -0.88 -16.77 19.83
N ASP A 127 -1.85 -16.92 20.72
CA ASP A 127 -3.21 -16.43 20.51
C ASP A 127 -3.26 -14.91 20.45
N LEU A 128 -2.55 -14.23 21.35
CA LEU A 128 -2.41 -12.78 21.35
C LEU A 128 -1.89 -12.28 19.99
N LEU A 129 -0.77 -12.82 19.50
CA LEU A 129 -0.17 -12.41 18.22
C LEU A 129 -1.09 -12.74 17.04
N SER A 130 -1.71 -13.91 17.05
CA SER A 130 -2.61 -14.33 15.98
C SER A 130 -3.88 -13.48 15.89
N GLY A 131 -4.30 -12.82 16.97
CA GLY A 131 -5.42 -11.89 16.98
C GLY A 131 -5.24 -10.71 16.02
N PHE A 132 -4.00 -10.43 15.60
CA PHE A 132 -3.64 -9.37 14.65
C PHE A 132 -3.43 -9.88 13.21
N SER A 133 -3.86 -11.10 12.89
CA SER A 133 -3.77 -11.65 11.54
C SER A 133 -4.59 -10.83 10.54
N MET A 134 -3.95 -10.35 9.47
CA MET A 134 -4.63 -9.59 8.41
C MET A 134 -5.43 -10.48 7.45
N PHE A 135 -4.99 -11.73 7.28
CA PHE A 135 -5.63 -12.71 6.41
C PHE A 135 -5.85 -14.00 7.19
N THR A 136 -7.05 -14.56 7.08
CA THR A 136 -7.42 -15.88 7.62
C THR A 136 -7.89 -16.82 6.50
N GLY A 137 -7.42 -16.56 5.27
CA GLY A 137 -7.77 -17.33 4.09
C GLY A 137 -6.97 -18.62 3.90
N ASN A 138 -7.13 -19.28 2.75
CA ASN A 138 -6.47 -20.54 2.35
C ASN A 138 -4.94 -20.43 2.09
N ARG A 139 -4.26 -19.41 2.61
CA ARG A 139 -2.81 -19.27 2.45
C ARG A 139 -2.08 -20.21 3.40
N GLY A 140 -0.93 -20.74 2.96
CA GLY A 140 -0.04 -21.50 3.83
C GLY A 140 0.56 -20.60 4.92
N TRP A 141 1.01 -21.18 6.03
CA TRP A 141 1.51 -20.43 7.20
C TRP A 141 2.61 -19.41 6.84
N TYR A 142 3.46 -19.71 5.86
CA TYR A 142 4.54 -18.85 5.38
C TYR A 142 4.07 -17.58 4.64
N ALA A 143 2.85 -17.60 4.09
CA ALA A 143 2.26 -16.52 3.28
C ALA A 143 1.19 -15.72 4.07
N GLN A 144 1.07 -15.97 5.37
CA GLN A 144 0.24 -15.18 6.27
C GLN A 144 0.99 -13.92 6.72
N SER A 145 0.21 -12.88 7.06
CA SER A 145 0.72 -11.58 7.51
C SER A 145 -0.07 -11.06 8.71
N LEU A 146 0.59 -10.25 9.54
CA LEU A 146 -0.02 -9.55 10.66
C LEU A 146 -0.22 -8.08 10.33
N MET A 147 -1.06 -7.40 11.11
CA MET A 147 -1.12 -5.95 11.12
C MET A 147 0.26 -5.38 11.49
N PRO A 148 0.68 -4.25 10.90
CA PRO A 148 1.97 -3.61 11.15
C PRO A 148 1.98 -2.85 12.49
N ILE A 149 1.74 -3.57 13.59
CA ILE A 149 1.71 -3.02 14.96
C ILE A 149 3.11 -2.83 15.54
N CYS A 150 4.10 -3.61 15.10
CA CYS A 150 5.50 -3.38 15.41
C CYS A 150 6.41 -3.79 14.24
N ARG A 151 7.68 -3.38 14.27
CA ARG A 151 8.65 -3.69 13.19
C ARG A 151 8.75 -5.17 12.87
N GLU A 152 8.72 -6.03 13.89
CA GLU A 152 8.90 -7.48 13.74
C GLU A 152 7.71 -8.17 13.08
N THR A 153 6.50 -7.58 13.13
CA THR A 153 5.28 -8.14 12.53
C THR A 153 5.10 -7.78 11.06
N ILE A 154 6.01 -6.96 10.50
CA ILE A 154 6.00 -6.52 9.10
C ILE A 154 6.65 -7.61 8.25
N PHE A 155 5.82 -8.59 7.92
CA PHE A 155 6.22 -9.79 7.22
C PHE A 155 6.24 -9.62 5.70
N CYS A 156 7.38 -9.94 5.08
CA CYS A 156 7.42 -10.14 3.63
C CYS A 156 6.78 -11.47 3.26
N GLU A 157 6.04 -11.55 2.15
CA GLU A 157 5.46 -12.82 1.73
C GLU A 157 6.55 -13.83 1.38
N ALA A 158 6.43 -15.04 1.91
CA ALA A 158 7.30 -16.16 1.61
C ALA A 158 6.49 -17.27 0.94
N ILE A 159 7.10 -18.03 0.03
CA ILE A 159 6.46 -19.18 -0.62
C ILE A 159 7.28 -20.43 -0.36
N GLY A 160 6.67 -21.40 0.33
CA GLY A 160 7.20 -22.74 0.49
C GLY A 160 6.84 -23.64 -0.69
N LEU A 161 7.68 -23.68 -1.73
CA LEU A 161 7.42 -24.54 -2.89
C LEU A 161 7.42 -26.02 -2.50
N LYS A 162 6.30 -26.71 -2.73
CA LYS A 162 6.12 -28.15 -2.43
C LYS A 162 7.26 -29.03 -2.93
N ALA A 163 7.73 -28.82 -4.15
CA ALA A 163 8.83 -29.59 -4.74
C ALA A 163 10.16 -29.39 -3.98
N LYS A 164 10.40 -28.19 -3.43
CA LYS A 164 11.61 -27.88 -2.66
C LYS A 164 11.49 -28.31 -1.20
N ARG A 165 10.35 -28.04 -0.55
CA ARG A 165 10.15 -28.35 0.88
C ARG A 165 10.19 -29.85 1.16
N LYS A 166 9.66 -30.68 0.25
CA LYS A 166 9.64 -32.16 0.41
C LYS A 166 11.01 -32.82 0.41
N THR A 167 12.03 -32.17 -0.13
CA THR A 167 13.40 -32.72 -0.22
C THR A 167 14.31 -32.17 0.86
N LEU A 168 13.80 -31.33 1.75
CA LEU A 168 14.57 -30.75 2.84
C LEU A 168 14.35 -31.56 4.13
N SER A 169 15.40 -31.61 4.92
CA SER A 169 15.39 -32.05 6.31
C SER A 169 15.86 -30.89 7.17
N MET A 170 15.28 -30.74 8.37
CA MET A 170 15.67 -29.66 9.29
C MET A 170 17.12 -29.80 9.74
N LEU A 171 17.53 -31.05 10.01
CA LEU A 171 18.91 -31.41 10.31
C LEU A 171 19.55 -32.06 9.09
N ASP A 172 20.84 -31.84 8.90
CA ASP A 172 21.65 -32.61 7.97
C ASP A 172 22.03 -33.99 8.55
N ASP A 173 22.78 -34.78 7.77
CA ASP A 173 23.15 -36.15 8.12
C ASP A 173 24.04 -36.21 9.39
N ASP A 174 24.73 -35.12 9.71
CA ASP A 174 25.60 -34.98 10.89
C ASP A 174 24.85 -34.39 12.11
N GLY A 175 23.55 -34.08 11.96
CA GLY A 175 22.70 -33.58 13.04
C GLY A 175 22.78 -32.07 13.27
N TYR A 176 23.43 -31.32 12.38
CA TYR A 176 23.46 -29.86 12.41
C TYR A 176 22.23 -29.27 11.69
N PHE A 177 21.84 -28.06 12.07
CA PHE A 177 20.73 -27.35 11.48
C PHE A 177 21.05 -26.95 10.04
N ASN A 178 20.24 -27.47 9.12
CA ASN A 178 20.28 -27.10 7.72
C ASN A 178 19.64 -25.71 7.52
N ILE A 179 20.47 -24.69 7.28
CA ILE A 179 20.02 -23.29 7.08
C ILE A 179 19.03 -23.13 5.93
N GLU A 180 19.03 -24.05 4.95
CA GLU A 180 18.07 -24.03 3.84
C GLU A 180 16.62 -24.23 4.31
N THR A 181 16.41 -24.77 5.52
CA THR A 181 15.10 -24.83 6.20
C THR A 181 14.41 -23.47 6.26
N ASP A 182 15.17 -22.41 6.55
CA ASP A 182 14.65 -21.03 6.69
C ASP A 182 15.02 -20.13 5.51
N LYS A 183 16.00 -20.52 4.71
CA LYS A 183 16.47 -19.74 3.55
C LYS A 183 15.74 -20.09 2.25
N ARG A 184 15.28 -21.34 2.08
CA ARG A 184 14.74 -21.85 0.80
C ARG A 184 13.25 -21.57 0.62
N PHE A 185 12.84 -20.35 0.95
CA PHE A 185 11.55 -19.78 0.57
C PHE A 185 11.72 -18.91 -0.67
N GLU A 186 10.66 -18.81 -1.50
CA GLU A 186 10.67 -17.89 -2.64
C GLU A 186 9.95 -16.58 -2.32
N PHE A 187 10.55 -15.48 -2.78
CA PHE A 187 10.10 -14.10 -2.54
C PHE A 187 9.91 -13.30 -3.85
N ASN A 188 10.10 -13.97 -4.99
CA ASN A 188 10.26 -13.35 -6.32
C ASN A 188 9.30 -13.90 -7.38
N GLN A 189 8.42 -14.87 -7.07
CA GLN A 189 7.52 -15.41 -8.09
C GLN A 189 6.54 -14.33 -8.55
N TYR A 190 6.69 -13.92 -9.81
CA TYR A 190 5.84 -12.96 -10.51
C TYR A 190 4.36 -13.34 -10.52
N SER A 191 4.05 -14.63 -10.33
CA SER A 191 2.69 -15.18 -10.39
C SER A 191 1.88 -14.99 -9.09
N PHE A 192 2.50 -14.62 -7.97
CA PHE A 192 1.79 -14.65 -6.68
C PHE A 192 1.68 -13.33 -5.90
N LEU A 193 2.63 -12.39 -5.94
CA LEU A 193 2.40 -11.03 -5.42
C LEU A 193 3.35 -9.97 -6.01
N ALA A 194 2.98 -8.74 -5.70
CA ALA A 194 2.68 -7.74 -6.67
C ALA A 194 3.10 -6.35 -6.21
N ARG A 195 3.80 -6.17 -5.08
CA ARG A 195 4.68 -5.03 -4.74
C ARG A 195 4.10 -3.60 -4.93
N GLY A 196 2.78 -3.43 -4.91
CA GLY A 196 2.11 -2.13 -4.96
C GLY A 196 2.52 -1.16 -3.86
N GLY A 197 3.00 -1.64 -2.71
CA GLY A 197 3.60 -0.77 -1.69
C GLY A 197 4.91 -0.09 -2.13
N GLU A 198 5.69 -0.71 -3.02
CA GLU A 198 6.86 -0.06 -3.60
C GLU A 198 6.51 1.06 -4.55
N VAL A 199 5.42 0.92 -5.31
CA VAL A 199 4.90 1.98 -6.18
C VAL A 199 4.63 3.22 -5.33
N TYR A 200 4.02 3.02 -4.16
CA TYR A 200 3.76 4.11 -3.24
C TYR A 200 5.03 4.70 -2.62
N TYR A 201 6.00 3.86 -2.24
CA TYR A 201 7.30 4.33 -1.75
C TYR A 201 8.01 5.21 -2.78
N LEU A 202 8.02 4.79 -4.05
CA LEU A 202 8.56 5.59 -5.15
C LEU A 202 7.78 6.88 -5.37
N HIS A 203 6.45 6.86 -5.24
CA HIS A 203 5.62 8.06 -5.34
C HIS A 203 5.93 9.09 -4.26
N ILE A 204 6.15 8.66 -3.01
CA ILE A 204 6.55 9.56 -1.93
C ILE A 204 7.94 10.16 -2.20
N LEU A 205 8.89 9.37 -2.69
CA LEU A 205 10.20 9.90 -3.11
C LEU A 205 10.09 10.90 -4.27
N GLN A 206 9.23 10.62 -5.25
CA GLN A 206 8.93 11.55 -6.33
C GLN A 206 8.34 12.86 -5.79
N GLY A 207 7.50 12.77 -4.75
CA GLY A 207 6.91 13.91 -4.07
C GLY A 207 7.93 14.76 -3.33
N LEU A 208 8.84 14.12 -2.60
CA LEU A 208 9.96 14.80 -1.94
C LEU A 208 10.87 15.47 -2.97
N ASN A 209 11.15 14.81 -4.10
CA ASN A 209 11.91 15.41 -5.20
C ASN A 209 11.21 16.62 -5.83
N ASN A 210 9.88 16.56 -5.98
CA ASN A 210 9.11 17.70 -6.46
C ASN A 210 9.13 18.87 -5.48
N ILE A 211 8.99 18.60 -4.18
CA ILE A 211 9.12 19.63 -3.13
C ILE A 211 10.52 20.24 -3.17
N LYS A 212 11.56 19.42 -3.33
CA LYS A 212 12.95 19.89 -3.47
C LYS A 212 13.08 20.88 -4.63
N ASN A 213 12.54 20.53 -5.79
CA ASN A 213 12.63 21.34 -7.01
C ASN A 213 11.79 22.63 -6.95
N ILE A 214 10.65 22.62 -6.26
CA ILE A 214 9.69 23.75 -6.24
C ILE A 214 9.90 24.65 -5.02
N GLU A 215 10.13 24.05 -3.86
CA GLU A 215 10.16 24.74 -2.56
C GLU A 215 11.55 24.77 -1.91
N GLY A 216 12.54 24.06 -2.47
CA GLY A 216 13.93 24.05 -2.01
C GLY A 216 14.31 22.86 -1.12
N ASP A 217 15.63 22.64 -0.99
CA ASP A 217 16.23 21.50 -0.28
C ASP A 217 15.84 21.43 1.20
N GLU A 218 15.87 22.56 1.91
CA GLU A 218 15.57 22.63 3.34
C GLU A 218 14.16 22.13 3.66
N LYS A 219 13.17 22.55 2.85
CA LYS A 219 11.79 22.10 3.02
C LYS A 219 11.62 20.62 2.68
N ALA A 220 12.25 20.14 1.62
CA ALA A 220 12.18 18.72 1.27
C ALA A 220 12.78 17.84 2.36
N ILE A 221 13.91 18.27 2.96
CA ILE A 221 14.54 17.62 4.11
C ILE A 221 13.62 17.64 5.32
N HIS A 222 13.01 18.78 5.65
CA HIS A 222 12.06 18.89 6.75
C HIS A 222 10.86 17.95 6.61
N TYR A 223 10.23 17.90 5.43
CA TYR A 223 9.12 16.97 5.18
C TYR A 223 9.57 15.50 5.22
N ARG A 224 10.77 15.19 4.69
CA ARG A 224 11.34 13.85 4.77
C ARG A 224 11.50 13.40 6.21
N ASP A 225 12.17 14.22 7.03
CA ASP A 225 12.50 13.87 8.42
C ASP A 225 11.24 13.76 9.29
N THR A 226 10.27 14.66 9.06
CA THR A 226 8.96 14.63 9.73
C THR A 226 8.21 13.35 9.37
N LEU A 227 8.09 13.02 8.08
CA LEU A 227 7.40 11.81 7.63
C LEU A 227 8.10 10.54 8.11
N GLU A 228 9.43 10.52 8.11
CA GLU A 228 10.22 9.39 8.59
C GLU A 228 9.97 9.13 10.08
N LYS A 229 10.04 10.18 10.91
CA LYS A 229 9.74 10.11 12.35
C LYS A 229 8.31 9.60 12.60
N LEU A 230 7.34 10.09 11.85
CA LEU A 230 5.92 9.71 11.96
C LEU A 230 5.69 8.23 11.64
N ILE A 231 6.26 7.72 10.53
CA ILE A 231 6.12 6.32 10.15
C ILE A 231 6.83 5.41 11.16
N ILE A 232 8.01 5.81 11.65
CA ILE A 232 8.72 5.05 12.70
C ILE A 232 7.89 4.98 13.98
N ASN A 233 7.32 6.10 14.42
CA ASN A 233 6.48 6.12 15.62
C ASN A 233 5.25 5.19 15.49
N LEU A 234 4.61 5.17 14.31
CA LEU A 234 3.47 4.29 14.03
C LEU A 234 3.78 2.80 14.28
N VAL A 235 4.99 2.36 13.92
CA VAL A 235 5.42 0.95 14.05
C VAL A 235 6.26 0.68 15.30
N ASP A 236 6.46 1.69 16.15
CA ASP A 236 7.17 1.55 17.44
C ASP A 236 6.23 1.80 18.63
N THR A 237 4.96 2.14 18.39
CA THR A 237 4.00 2.47 19.46
C THR A 237 3.86 1.34 20.48
N TYR A 238 3.79 0.08 20.02
CA TYR A 238 3.51 -1.08 20.87
C TYR A 238 4.80 -1.86 21.22
N SER A 239 5.57 -1.33 22.17
CA SER A 239 6.89 -1.87 22.55
C SER A 239 6.83 -3.32 23.08
N GLU A 240 5.75 -3.70 23.74
CA GLU A 240 5.51 -5.01 24.32
C GLU A 240 5.43 -6.09 23.22
N PHE A 241 4.73 -5.79 22.12
CA PHE A 241 4.66 -6.66 20.96
C PHE A 241 6.03 -6.82 20.30
N SER A 242 6.83 -5.74 20.24
CA SER A 242 8.20 -5.82 19.77
C SER A 242 9.06 -6.70 20.67
N ARG A 243 8.95 -6.58 22.00
CA ARG A 243 9.73 -7.39 22.96
C ARG A 243 9.39 -8.88 22.83
N ILE A 244 8.11 -9.24 22.76
CA ILE A 244 7.68 -10.63 22.59
C ILE A 244 8.13 -11.18 21.23
N SER A 245 7.94 -10.42 20.15
CA SER A 245 8.32 -10.83 18.80
C SER A 245 9.83 -11.03 18.65
N LYS A 246 10.63 -10.11 19.21
CA LYS A 246 12.10 -10.24 19.29
C LYS A 246 12.50 -11.44 20.12
N TRP A 247 11.86 -11.69 21.25
CA TRP A 247 12.16 -12.84 22.10
C TRP A 247 11.97 -14.15 21.33
N ILE A 248 10.85 -14.32 20.62
CA ILE A 248 10.59 -15.51 19.79
C ILE A 248 11.66 -15.66 18.70
N GLN A 249 11.85 -14.62 17.87
CA GLN A 249 12.75 -14.69 16.72
C GLN A 249 14.22 -14.83 17.13
N ASN A 250 14.67 -14.15 18.19
CA ASN A 250 16.05 -14.22 18.65
C ASN A 250 16.39 -15.58 19.27
N ASN A 251 15.47 -16.20 20.02
CA ASN A 251 15.70 -17.58 20.50
C ASN A 251 15.84 -18.54 19.33
N TRP A 252 15.03 -18.40 18.28
CA TRP A 252 15.17 -19.21 17.07
C TRP A 252 16.51 -18.98 16.35
N ILE A 253 16.94 -17.73 16.18
CA ILE A 253 18.24 -17.39 15.59
C ILE A 253 19.39 -17.99 16.42
N ARG A 254 19.31 -17.89 17.75
CA ARG A 254 20.31 -18.46 18.66
C ARG A 254 20.41 -19.98 18.50
N PHE A 255 19.28 -20.66 18.44
CA PHE A 255 19.24 -22.11 18.19
C PHE A 255 19.94 -22.47 16.87
N ILE A 256 19.69 -21.70 15.80
CA ILE A 256 20.37 -21.92 14.51
C ILE A 256 21.88 -21.69 14.63
N SER A 257 22.33 -20.65 15.33
CA SER A 257 23.77 -20.40 15.49
C SER A 257 24.49 -21.50 16.27
N GLU A 258 23.87 -22.01 17.35
CA GLU A 258 24.44 -23.06 18.22
C GLU A 258 24.38 -24.47 17.58
N LYS A 259 23.59 -24.64 16.52
CA LYS A 259 23.38 -25.92 15.85
C LYS A 259 24.00 -26.00 14.47
N LYS A 260 24.90 -25.09 14.10
CA LYS A 260 25.65 -25.20 12.84
C LYS A 260 26.97 -25.95 13.03
N GLU A 261 27.45 -26.58 11.95
CA GLU A 261 28.73 -27.29 11.92
C GLU A 261 29.88 -26.40 12.37
N ASP A 262 29.95 -25.18 11.82
CA ASP A 262 30.81 -24.11 12.30
C ASP A 262 30.00 -23.18 13.20
N ASP A 263 30.32 -23.15 14.48
CA ASP A 263 29.82 -22.15 15.44
C ASP A 263 29.91 -20.76 14.78
N CYS A 264 28.75 -20.13 14.54
CA CYS A 264 28.68 -18.87 13.84
C CYS A 264 27.85 -17.87 14.64
N SER A 265 28.19 -16.57 14.55
CA SER A 265 27.50 -15.57 15.35
C SER A 265 26.03 -15.38 14.90
N GLU A 266 25.17 -14.99 15.85
CA GLU A 266 23.76 -14.66 15.57
C GLU A 266 23.62 -13.61 14.42
N GLU A 267 24.58 -12.68 14.30
CA GLU A 267 24.60 -11.67 13.24
C GLU A 267 24.88 -12.28 11.85
N VAL A 268 25.73 -13.30 11.77
CA VAL A 268 25.98 -14.03 10.51
C VAL A 268 24.72 -14.77 10.08
N VAL A 269 24.03 -15.44 11.02
CA VAL A 269 22.75 -16.10 10.74
C VAL A 269 21.71 -15.10 10.23
N LYS A 270 21.53 -13.96 10.92
CA LYS A 270 20.61 -12.90 10.49
C LYS A 270 20.88 -12.45 9.06
N LYS A 271 22.14 -12.17 8.71
CA LYS A 271 22.54 -11.77 7.36
C LYS A 271 22.26 -12.84 6.31
N GLN A 272 22.45 -14.12 6.64
CA GLN A 272 22.18 -15.23 5.72
C GLN A 272 20.68 -15.45 5.44
N LEU A 273 19.82 -15.07 6.39
CA LEU A 273 18.36 -15.21 6.25
C LEU A 273 17.71 -14.00 5.55
N MET A 274 18.38 -12.84 5.54
CA MET A 274 17.89 -11.64 4.85
C MET A 274 17.76 -11.86 3.34
N GLN A 275 16.74 -11.24 2.75
CA GLN A 275 16.44 -11.33 1.32
C GLN A 275 16.58 -9.96 0.65
N LYS A 276 17.29 -9.90 -0.48
CA LYS A 276 17.46 -8.63 -1.20
C LYS A 276 16.20 -8.27 -2.00
N GLY A 277 15.70 -7.07 -1.77
CA GLY A 277 14.67 -6.37 -2.53
C GLY A 277 15.25 -5.27 -3.42
N GLU A 278 14.50 -4.90 -4.45
CA GLU A 278 14.87 -3.85 -5.39
C GLU A 278 13.60 -3.23 -5.96
N CYS A 279 13.40 -1.92 -5.77
CA CYS A 279 12.31 -1.18 -6.41
C CYS A 279 12.55 -1.08 -7.92
N LYS A 280 11.46 -1.05 -8.70
CA LYS A 280 11.54 -0.88 -10.15
C LYS A 280 11.29 0.58 -10.51
N TRP A 281 10.22 0.84 -11.23
CA TRP A 281 9.88 2.18 -11.70
C TRP A 281 8.37 2.35 -11.79
N ILE A 282 7.94 3.59 -11.64
CA ILE A 282 6.57 4.08 -11.80
C ILE A 282 6.48 5.00 -13.01
N ALA A 283 5.26 5.25 -13.48
CA ALA A 283 5.00 6.22 -14.53
C ALA A 283 5.37 7.64 -14.06
N GLY A 284 6.05 8.41 -14.90
CA GLY A 284 6.47 9.77 -14.55
C GLY A 284 5.29 10.71 -14.29
N GLU A 285 4.15 10.46 -14.93
CA GLU A 285 2.91 11.23 -14.79
C GLU A 285 2.35 11.24 -13.35
N TYR A 286 2.79 10.32 -12.48
CA TYR A 286 2.40 10.29 -11.06
C TYR A 286 2.89 11.53 -10.29
N GLU A 287 3.91 12.24 -10.81
CA GLU A 287 4.53 13.41 -10.19
C GLU A 287 3.52 14.51 -9.85
N ARG A 288 2.45 14.61 -10.65
CA ARG A 288 1.39 15.61 -10.53
C ARG A 288 0.70 15.61 -9.17
N ARG A 289 0.67 14.46 -8.49
CA ARG A 289 0.05 14.30 -7.16
C ARG A 289 1.07 14.12 -6.04
N ALA A 290 2.34 13.91 -6.38
CA ALA A 290 3.33 13.38 -5.47
C ALA A 290 3.63 14.31 -4.28
N ALA A 291 3.80 15.60 -4.52
CA ALA A 291 4.03 16.58 -3.45
C ALA A 291 2.81 16.74 -2.52
N PHE A 292 1.59 16.56 -3.03
CA PHE A 292 0.38 16.56 -2.20
C PHE A 292 0.32 15.32 -1.32
N SER A 293 0.60 14.13 -1.87
CA SER A 293 0.63 12.87 -1.13
C SER A 293 1.56 12.92 0.09
N VAL A 294 2.75 13.53 -0.03
CA VAL A 294 3.66 13.73 1.12
C VAL A 294 2.97 14.51 2.25
N LYS A 295 2.38 15.66 1.93
CA LYS A 295 1.72 16.55 2.91
C LYS A 295 0.47 15.91 3.50
N GLU A 296 -0.30 15.19 2.68
CA GLU A 296 -1.51 14.47 3.07
C GLU A 296 -1.22 13.37 4.10
N ILE A 297 -0.16 12.58 3.90
CA ILE A 297 0.23 11.53 4.85
C ILE A 297 0.80 12.12 6.14
N ILE A 298 1.57 13.21 6.07
CA ILE A 298 2.05 13.90 7.27
C ILE A 298 0.87 14.34 8.14
N ASN A 299 -0.09 15.08 7.59
CA ASN A 299 -1.26 15.53 8.36
C ASN A 299 -2.04 14.34 8.97
N LEU A 300 -2.19 13.24 8.23
CA LEU A 300 -2.85 12.02 8.72
C LEU A 300 -2.09 11.40 9.89
N LEU A 301 -0.78 11.23 9.78
CA LEU A 301 0.02 10.55 10.79
C LEU A 301 0.24 11.42 12.04
N GLU A 302 0.28 12.76 11.87
CA GLU A 302 0.34 13.74 12.95
C GLU A 302 -0.93 13.78 13.79
N ALA A 303 -2.09 13.38 13.25
CA ALA A 303 -3.33 13.37 14.01
C ALA A 303 -3.29 12.32 15.14
N ASP A 304 -3.60 12.75 16.35
CA ASP A 304 -3.69 11.90 17.54
C ASP A 304 -5.02 11.13 17.55
N ILE A 305 -5.03 10.02 16.81
CA ILE A 305 -6.10 9.04 16.72
C ILE A 305 -5.55 7.66 17.09
N ASN A 306 -6.45 6.75 17.47
CA ASN A 306 -6.11 5.36 17.75
C ASN A 306 -5.26 4.73 16.62
N GLU A 307 -4.20 4.00 16.97
CA GLU A 307 -3.22 3.55 15.98
C GLU A 307 -3.77 2.51 15.01
N PHE A 308 -4.70 1.65 15.44
CA PHE A 308 -5.35 0.71 14.52
C PHE A 308 -6.17 1.45 13.47
N GLU A 309 -6.86 2.51 13.90
CA GLU A 309 -7.57 3.39 13.00
C GLU A 309 -6.60 4.12 12.06
N LYS A 310 -5.48 4.64 12.58
CA LYS A 310 -4.42 5.27 11.79
C LYS A 310 -3.85 4.34 10.73
N ILE A 311 -3.55 3.09 11.07
CA ILE A 311 -3.10 2.03 10.16
C ILE A 311 -4.16 1.76 9.08
N ASN A 312 -5.43 1.65 9.46
CA ASN A 312 -6.54 1.43 8.51
C ASN A 312 -6.70 2.60 7.54
N LEU A 313 -6.74 3.84 8.04
CA LEU A 313 -6.84 5.04 7.22
C LEU A 313 -5.62 5.21 6.31
N PHE A 314 -4.42 4.93 6.80
CA PHE A 314 -3.20 4.98 6.00
C PHE A 314 -3.24 3.93 4.88
N SER A 315 -3.65 2.70 5.18
CA SER A 315 -3.81 1.64 4.18
C SER A 315 -4.80 2.04 3.08
N LYS A 316 -5.97 2.56 3.47
CA LYS A 316 -6.99 3.04 2.53
C LYS A 316 -6.52 4.26 1.74
N GLY A 317 -5.81 5.18 2.39
CA GLY A 317 -5.23 6.37 1.77
C GLY A 317 -4.20 6.05 0.70
N ILE A 318 -3.29 5.10 0.96
CA ILE A 318 -2.32 4.58 -0.03
C ILE A 318 -3.06 4.08 -1.27
N VAL A 319 -4.03 3.18 -1.08
CA VAL A 319 -4.81 2.62 -2.19
C VAL A 319 -5.57 3.70 -2.93
N PHE A 320 -6.25 4.61 -2.22
CA PHE A 320 -6.98 5.72 -2.82
C PHE A 320 -6.05 6.55 -3.72
N GLN A 321 -4.90 6.96 -3.22
CA GLN A 321 -3.93 7.76 -3.97
C GLN A 321 -3.35 6.98 -5.15
N ILE A 322 -3.11 5.67 -5.04
CA ILE A 322 -2.70 4.82 -6.18
C ILE A 322 -3.75 4.79 -7.28
N LEU A 323 -5.01 4.52 -6.92
CA LEU A 323 -6.11 4.52 -7.89
C LEU A 323 -6.27 5.88 -8.56
N ARG A 324 -6.04 6.95 -7.79
CA ARG A 324 -6.05 8.32 -8.28
C ARG A 324 -4.92 8.60 -9.26
N MET A 325 -3.70 8.22 -8.93
CA MET A 325 -2.52 8.31 -9.80
C MET A 325 -2.73 7.55 -11.11
N MET A 326 -3.22 6.31 -11.04
CA MET A 326 -3.52 5.51 -12.23
C MET A 326 -4.56 6.18 -13.12
N SER A 327 -5.65 6.68 -12.54
CA SER A 327 -6.69 7.37 -13.32
C SER A 327 -6.18 8.66 -13.98
N GLU A 328 -5.28 9.38 -13.31
CA GLU A 328 -4.67 10.61 -13.84
C GLU A 328 -3.68 10.28 -14.98
N ALA A 329 -2.81 9.29 -14.79
CA ALA A 329 -1.87 8.87 -15.81
C ALA A 329 -2.59 8.33 -17.06
N ALA A 330 -3.64 7.53 -16.87
CA ALA A 330 -4.49 7.06 -17.97
C ALA A 330 -5.12 8.23 -18.73
N TYR A 331 -5.63 9.23 -18.03
CA TYR A 331 -6.22 10.41 -18.64
C TYR A 331 -5.20 11.20 -19.47
N ILE A 332 -4.03 11.50 -18.90
CA ILE A 332 -2.94 12.22 -19.60
C ILE A 332 -2.53 11.46 -20.85
N GLN A 333 -2.32 10.13 -20.75
CA GLN A 333 -1.85 9.30 -21.85
C GLN A 333 -2.93 9.03 -22.91
N SER A 334 -4.21 8.97 -22.55
CA SER A 334 -5.31 8.73 -23.50
C SER A 334 -5.73 9.98 -24.25
N ARG A 335 -5.75 11.14 -23.57
CA ARG A 335 -6.23 12.41 -24.14
C ARG A 335 -5.11 13.34 -24.59
N GLN A 336 -3.85 12.95 -24.37
CA GLN A 336 -2.67 13.79 -24.63
C GLN A 336 -2.80 15.16 -23.93
N ASP A 337 -3.37 15.15 -22.72
CA ASP A 337 -3.65 16.38 -21.97
C ASP A 337 -2.35 16.96 -21.40
N ILE A 338 -1.79 17.92 -22.12
CA ILE A 338 -0.58 18.66 -21.71
C ILE A 338 -0.89 19.89 -20.85
N ASN A 339 -2.17 20.24 -20.70
CA ASN A 339 -2.63 21.46 -20.03
C ASN A 339 -2.75 21.29 -18.51
N GLY A 340 -2.50 20.09 -17.98
CA GLY A 340 -2.63 19.82 -16.56
C GLY A 340 -4.08 19.92 -16.07
N ASN A 341 -5.06 19.45 -16.85
CA ASN A 341 -6.46 19.41 -16.43
C ASN A 341 -6.71 18.22 -15.51
N ASN A 342 -7.46 18.40 -14.42
CA ASN A 342 -7.72 17.31 -13.47
C ASN A 342 -8.64 16.26 -14.11
N ARG A 343 -8.30 14.97 -14.02
CA ARG A 343 -9.30 13.94 -14.34
C ARG A 343 -10.42 13.93 -13.27
N CYS A 344 -11.60 14.44 -13.58
CA CYS A 344 -12.68 14.55 -12.61
C CYS A 344 -13.20 13.19 -12.11
N TRP A 345 -13.42 13.04 -10.80
CA TRP A 345 -14.26 12.02 -10.18
C TRP A 345 -15.50 12.69 -9.57
N ILE A 346 -16.68 12.46 -10.16
CA ILE A 346 -17.95 12.96 -9.64
C ILE A 346 -18.46 11.99 -8.58
N ILE A 347 -18.58 12.47 -7.36
CA ILE A 347 -18.99 11.68 -6.21
C ILE A 347 -20.50 11.75 -6.05
N HIS A 348 -21.13 10.60 -5.90
CA HIS A 348 -22.56 10.48 -5.65
C HIS A 348 -22.85 10.05 -4.22
N PHE A 349 -23.75 10.78 -3.56
CA PHE A 349 -24.36 10.37 -2.30
C PHE A 349 -25.85 10.13 -2.51
N ASN A 350 -26.35 8.98 -2.07
CA ASN A 350 -27.76 8.66 -2.20
C ASN A 350 -28.59 9.59 -1.31
N SER A 351 -29.66 10.15 -1.87
CA SER A 351 -30.61 11.01 -1.17
C SER A 351 -32.05 10.73 -1.62
N ASN A 352 -33.03 11.19 -0.84
CA ASN A 352 -34.44 11.10 -1.20
C ASN A 352 -34.90 12.29 -2.07
N ASN A 353 -33.97 13.09 -2.61
CA ASN A 353 -34.28 14.27 -3.41
C ASN A 353 -34.53 13.88 -4.87
N ASP A 354 -35.47 14.55 -5.56
CA ASP A 354 -35.76 14.31 -6.98
C ASP A 354 -34.54 14.49 -7.89
N ALA A 355 -33.59 15.34 -7.50
CA ALA A 355 -32.33 15.54 -8.19
C ALA A 355 -31.39 14.34 -8.15
N ASP A 356 -31.56 13.40 -7.19
CA ASP A 356 -30.69 12.24 -6.97
C ASP A 356 -30.49 11.43 -8.25
N THR A 357 -31.59 11.13 -8.95
CA THR A 357 -31.55 10.36 -10.20
C THR A 357 -30.68 11.03 -11.27
N LYS A 358 -30.72 12.37 -11.36
CA LYS A 358 -29.90 13.14 -12.30
C LYS A 358 -28.43 13.12 -11.91
N ILE A 359 -28.12 13.30 -10.63
CA ILE A 359 -26.74 13.26 -10.09
C ILE A 359 -26.16 11.86 -10.27
N LYS A 360 -26.94 10.82 -9.98
CA LYS A 360 -26.56 9.42 -10.16
C LYS A 360 -26.16 9.12 -11.59
N ARG A 361 -26.98 9.54 -12.57
CA ARG A 361 -26.68 9.35 -14.00
C ARG A 361 -25.36 10.03 -14.38
N LEU A 362 -25.16 11.28 -13.95
CA LEU A 362 -23.91 12.01 -14.21
C LEU A 362 -22.69 11.29 -13.61
N ALA A 363 -22.80 10.79 -12.37
CA ALA A 363 -21.71 10.07 -11.72
C ALA A 363 -21.40 8.72 -12.40
N VAL A 364 -22.42 8.03 -12.92
CA VAL A 364 -22.25 6.79 -13.70
C VAL A 364 -21.54 7.07 -15.02
N GLU A 365 -21.94 8.12 -15.74
CA GLU A 365 -21.28 8.55 -16.99
C GLU A 365 -19.82 8.91 -16.73
N CYS A 366 -19.55 9.72 -15.69
CA CYS A 366 -18.19 10.08 -15.29
C CYS A 366 -17.33 8.85 -14.96
N TYR A 367 -17.89 7.86 -14.26
CA TYR A 367 -17.17 6.62 -13.94
C TYR A 367 -16.82 5.83 -15.22
N LYS A 368 -17.77 5.68 -16.15
CA LYS A 368 -17.52 5.01 -17.44
C LYS A 368 -16.39 5.67 -18.22
N GLU A 369 -16.39 7.00 -18.29
CA GLU A 369 -15.31 7.74 -18.95
C GLU A 369 -13.93 7.48 -18.29
N VAL A 370 -13.85 7.32 -16.96
CA VAL A 370 -12.56 6.99 -16.29
C VAL A 370 -12.05 5.62 -16.76
N GLU A 371 -12.93 4.64 -16.89
CA GLU A 371 -12.55 3.32 -17.41
C GLU A 371 -12.18 3.36 -18.89
N GLU A 372 -12.91 4.14 -19.69
CA GLU A 372 -12.59 4.38 -21.09
C GLU A 372 -11.21 5.01 -21.24
N ASP A 373 -10.86 6.01 -20.44
CA ASP A 373 -9.52 6.60 -20.45
C ASP A 373 -8.43 5.55 -20.15
N MET A 374 -8.66 4.65 -19.18
CA MET A 374 -7.75 3.54 -18.89
C MET A 374 -7.63 2.55 -20.04
N MET A 375 -8.75 2.18 -20.69
CA MET A 375 -8.75 1.28 -21.83
C MET A 375 -8.05 1.89 -23.05
N ILE A 376 -8.28 3.18 -23.33
CA ILE A 376 -7.64 3.91 -24.43
C ILE A 376 -6.13 4.04 -24.17
N ALA A 377 -5.72 4.35 -22.93
CA ALA A 377 -4.29 4.43 -22.58
C ALA A 377 -3.56 3.11 -22.87
N LEU A 378 -4.15 1.97 -22.51
CA LEU A 378 -3.62 0.64 -22.82
C LEU A 378 -3.59 0.37 -24.33
N ALA A 379 -4.67 0.70 -25.05
CA ALA A 379 -4.75 0.53 -26.50
C ALA A 379 -3.69 1.38 -27.23
N ASN A 380 -3.40 2.58 -26.75
CA ASN A 380 -2.34 3.42 -27.31
C ASN A 380 -0.95 2.76 -27.20
N LYS A 381 -0.69 1.97 -26.15
CA LYS A 381 0.58 1.23 -26.01
C LYS A 381 0.68 0.02 -26.92
N LEU A 382 -0.45 -0.58 -27.33
CA LEU A 382 -0.46 -1.71 -28.25
C LEU A 382 0.24 -1.37 -29.57
N ASN A 383 0.02 -0.15 -30.07
CA ASN A 383 0.67 0.36 -31.29
C ASN A 383 2.20 0.47 -31.18
N SER A 384 2.76 0.40 -29.96
CA SER A 384 4.19 0.52 -29.69
C SER A 384 4.88 -0.80 -29.30
N ILE A 385 4.14 -1.92 -29.24
CA ILE A 385 4.70 -3.23 -28.94
C ILE A 385 5.56 -3.71 -30.10
N LYS A 386 6.83 -4.04 -29.82
CA LYS A 386 7.79 -4.56 -30.81
C LYS A 386 7.70 -6.07 -31.02
N SER A 387 7.02 -6.81 -30.13
CA SER A 387 6.90 -8.26 -30.17
C SER A 387 5.70 -8.76 -29.37
N ASN A 388 4.85 -9.59 -29.98
CA ASN A 388 3.71 -10.25 -29.33
C ASN A 388 4.11 -11.56 -28.61
N SER A 389 5.41 -11.88 -28.55
CA SER A 389 5.91 -13.05 -27.83
C SER A 389 6.03 -12.75 -26.33
N VAL A 390 5.31 -13.53 -25.52
CA VAL A 390 5.34 -13.49 -24.05
C VAL A 390 5.87 -14.82 -23.56
N VAL A 391 6.77 -14.78 -22.58
CA VAL A 391 7.26 -15.98 -21.90
C VAL A 391 6.23 -16.35 -20.83
N ASP A 392 5.67 -17.55 -20.89
CA ASP A 392 4.75 -18.04 -19.86
C ASP A 392 5.50 -18.51 -18.61
N GLU A 393 4.74 -18.95 -17.60
CA GLU A 393 5.26 -19.36 -16.29
C GLU A 393 6.23 -20.56 -16.34
N THR A 394 6.26 -21.29 -17.46
CA THR A 394 7.17 -22.43 -17.68
C THR A 394 8.40 -22.06 -18.51
N GLY A 395 8.54 -20.79 -18.92
CA GLY A 395 9.65 -20.33 -19.74
C GLY A 395 9.42 -20.48 -21.25
N ILE A 396 8.22 -20.89 -21.68
CA ILE A 396 7.90 -21.10 -23.10
C ILE A 396 7.40 -19.80 -23.71
N ARG A 397 7.98 -19.41 -24.86
CA ARG A 397 7.49 -18.27 -25.64
C ARG A 397 6.18 -18.63 -26.34
N LYS A 398 5.11 -17.92 -26.00
CA LYS A 398 3.82 -17.99 -26.68
C LYS A 398 3.52 -16.65 -27.35
N ASN A 399 3.02 -16.69 -28.58
CA ASN A 399 2.50 -15.51 -29.24
C ASN A 399 1.07 -15.29 -28.78
N LYS A 400 0.79 -14.11 -28.20
CA LYS A 400 -0.56 -13.70 -27.83
C LYS A 400 -1.14 -12.79 -28.92
N THR A 401 -2.45 -12.88 -29.16
CA THR A 401 -3.14 -11.92 -30.01
C THR A 401 -3.28 -10.58 -29.29
N ASP A 402 -3.48 -9.50 -30.03
CA ASP A 402 -3.72 -8.16 -29.47
C ASP A 402 -4.88 -8.14 -28.47
N ILE A 403 -5.95 -8.89 -28.75
CA ILE A 403 -7.10 -9.05 -27.85
C ILE A 403 -6.68 -9.73 -26.53
N GLN A 404 -5.81 -10.74 -26.60
CA GLN A 404 -5.31 -11.42 -25.40
C GLN A 404 -4.40 -10.51 -24.57
N LEU A 405 -3.50 -9.76 -25.22
CA LEU A 405 -2.62 -8.79 -24.55
C LEU A 405 -3.43 -7.71 -23.81
N LEU A 406 -4.47 -7.18 -24.45
CA LEU A 406 -5.37 -6.22 -23.81
C LEU A 406 -6.14 -6.83 -22.64
N LYS A 407 -6.68 -8.04 -22.80
CA LYS A 407 -7.41 -8.73 -21.72
C LYS A 407 -6.54 -8.95 -20.49
N ASP A 408 -5.29 -9.37 -20.67
CA ASP A 408 -4.34 -9.55 -19.57
C ASP A 408 -4.07 -8.21 -18.86
N ALA A 409 -3.92 -7.12 -19.62
CA ALA A 409 -3.69 -5.79 -19.06
C ALA A 409 -4.91 -5.18 -18.35
N TYR A 410 -6.13 -5.62 -18.69
CA TYR A 410 -7.36 -5.13 -18.06
C TYR A 410 -7.48 -5.53 -16.60
N ASP A 411 -6.98 -6.71 -16.22
CA ASP A 411 -7.04 -7.20 -14.84
C ASP A 411 -6.30 -6.26 -13.89
N ASP A 412 -5.10 -5.84 -14.28
CA ASP A 412 -4.20 -5.01 -13.47
C ASP A 412 -4.35 -3.49 -13.74
N SER A 413 -5.51 -3.06 -14.27
CA SER A 413 -5.82 -1.66 -14.60
C SER A 413 -7.21 -1.23 -14.11
N TYR A 414 -8.22 -1.15 -14.98
CA TYR A 414 -9.56 -0.70 -14.57
C TYR A 414 -10.29 -1.74 -13.71
N LYS A 415 -10.00 -3.05 -13.88
CA LYS A 415 -10.58 -4.08 -13.00
C LYS A 415 -9.96 -4.02 -11.60
N LEU A 416 -8.69 -3.66 -11.48
CA LEU A 416 -8.07 -3.31 -10.21
C LEU A 416 -8.77 -2.10 -9.58
N LEU A 417 -9.01 -1.03 -10.34
CA LEU A 417 -9.78 0.14 -9.87
C LEU A 417 -11.15 -0.28 -9.33
N ARG A 418 -11.88 -1.15 -10.05
CA ARG A 418 -13.16 -1.71 -9.58
C ARG A 418 -13.01 -2.47 -8.26
N LYS A 419 -12.05 -3.40 -8.19
CA LYS A 419 -11.85 -4.26 -7.02
C LYS A 419 -11.48 -3.41 -5.80
N LEU A 420 -10.33 -2.73 -5.87
CA LEU A 420 -9.83 -1.95 -4.74
C LEU A 420 -10.74 -0.79 -4.39
N GLY A 421 -11.33 -0.12 -5.39
CA GLY A 421 -12.26 0.97 -5.13
C GLY A 421 -13.54 0.51 -4.43
N LYS A 422 -14.00 -0.73 -4.66
CA LYS A 422 -15.07 -1.35 -3.85
C LYS A 422 -14.57 -1.71 -2.45
N ASP A 423 -13.39 -2.30 -2.34
CA ASP A 423 -12.80 -2.74 -1.07
C ASP A 423 -12.58 -1.57 -0.09
N ILE A 424 -12.16 -0.40 -0.58
CA ILE A 424 -12.00 0.82 0.25
C ILE A 424 -13.29 1.65 0.36
N GLY A 425 -14.38 1.25 -0.31
CA GLY A 425 -15.68 1.91 -0.21
C GLY A 425 -15.82 3.23 -0.98
N ILE A 426 -15.12 3.36 -2.12
CA ILE A 426 -15.27 4.50 -3.04
C ILE A 426 -16.06 4.20 -4.33
N ILE A 427 -16.45 2.95 -4.56
CA ILE A 427 -17.24 2.54 -5.74
C ILE A 427 -18.48 1.76 -5.29
N VAL A 428 -19.64 2.14 -5.84
CA VAL A 428 -20.94 1.46 -5.65
C VAL A 428 -21.68 1.31 -6.99
N PRO A 429 -22.56 0.31 -7.15
CA PRO A 429 -22.85 -0.75 -6.19
C PRO A 429 -21.74 -1.83 -6.14
N LEU A 430 -21.71 -2.62 -5.07
CA LEU A 430 -20.77 -3.74 -4.94
C LEU A 430 -21.02 -4.80 -6.02
N LYS A 431 -22.29 -5.04 -6.37
CA LYS A 431 -22.75 -5.95 -7.42
C LYS A 431 -23.78 -5.26 -8.32
N GLY A 432 -23.81 -5.62 -9.59
CA GLY A 432 -24.74 -5.07 -10.58
C GLY A 432 -24.18 -3.86 -11.36
N ASP A 433 -25.05 -3.27 -12.17
CA ASP A 433 -24.70 -2.20 -13.11
C ASP A 433 -24.67 -0.81 -12.46
N ASN A 434 -24.34 0.20 -13.26
CA ASN A 434 -24.32 1.61 -12.85
C ASN A 434 -23.30 1.89 -11.74
N MET A 435 -22.08 1.37 -11.92
CA MET A 435 -20.93 1.73 -11.08
C MET A 435 -20.68 3.23 -11.14
N ARG A 436 -20.44 3.80 -9.97
CA ARG A 436 -20.16 5.22 -9.75
C ARG A 436 -19.31 5.41 -8.52
N PHE A 437 -18.64 6.56 -8.44
CA PHE A 437 -17.89 6.91 -7.24
C PHE A 437 -18.82 7.37 -6.11
N THR A 438 -18.46 6.99 -4.90
CA THR A 438 -19.06 7.44 -3.64
C THR A 438 -17.96 7.58 -2.59
N LEU A 439 -18.27 7.95 -1.34
CA LEU A 439 -17.30 7.96 -0.25
C LEU A 439 -17.92 7.32 0.99
N CYS A 440 -17.26 6.31 1.56
CA CYS A 440 -17.60 5.79 2.87
C CYS A 440 -17.03 6.68 4.00
N ASP A 441 -17.50 6.47 5.24
CA ASP A 441 -17.11 7.26 6.41
C ASP A 441 -15.58 7.29 6.63
N ASP A 442 -14.89 6.17 6.43
CA ASP A 442 -13.41 6.09 6.54
C ASP A 442 -12.69 6.98 5.50
N ILE A 443 -13.20 7.06 4.26
CA ILE A 443 -12.57 7.88 3.23
C ILE A 443 -12.87 9.37 3.45
N ILE A 444 -14.07 9.69 3.95
CA ILE A 444 -14.39 11.05 4.39
C ILE A 444 -13.44 11.48 5.51
N ARG A 445 -13.23 10.60 6.50
CA ARG A 445 -12.27 10.82 7.60
C ARG A 445 -10.85 10.99 7.07
N PHE A 446 -10.39 10.11 6.18
CA PHE A 446 -9.10 10.25 5.52
C PHE A 446 -8.93 11.62 4.87
N PHE A 447 -9.91 12.13 4.10
CA PHE A 447 -9.80 13.45 3.49
C PHE A 447 -9.73 14.59 4.51
N VAL A 448 -10.49 14.51 5.60
CA VAL A 448 -10.41 15.54 6.65
C VAL A 448 -9.00 15.55 7.25
N LEU A 449 -8.48 14.39 7.65
CA LEU A 449 -7.16 14.28 8.27
C LEU A 449 -6.01 14.55 7.30
N ALA A 450 -6.17 14.25 6.02
CA ALA A 450 -5.16 14.52 5.01
C ALA A 450 -5.10 16.01 4.60
N LEU A 451 -6.23 16.70 4.55
CA LEU A 451 -6.31 18.06 4.01
C LEU A 451 -6.20 19.16 5.08
N ILE A 452 -6.50 18.82 6.33
CA ILE A 452 -6.58 19.75 7.46
C ILE A 452 -5.59 19.27 8.53
N PRO A 453 -4.53 20.04 8.84
CA PRO A 453 -3.63 19.71 9.94
C PRO A 453 -4.39 19.49 11.26
N PRO A 454 -3.83 18.73 12.22
CA PRO A 454 -4.43 18.58 13.54
C PRO A 454 -4.76 19.93 14.20
N SER A 455 -5.80 19.93 15.04
CA SER A 455 -6.33 21.11 15.75
C SER A 455 -6.64 22.33 14.86
N SER A 456 -6.79 22.12 13.55
CA SER A 456 -7.02 23.18 12.57
C SER A 456 -8.39 23.05 11.91
N LYS A 457 -8.78 24.11 11.17
CA LYS A 457 -10.07 24.19 10.49
C LYS A 457 -9.97 25.01 9.22
N MET A 458 -10.90 24.78 8.29
CA MET A 458 -11.06 25.61 7.10
C MET A 458 -12.52 25.71 6.68
N THR A 459 -12.86 26.70 5.85
CA THR A 459 -14.21 26.82 5.31
C THR A 459 -14.52 25.62 4.40
N LEU A 460 -15.80 25.22 4.36
CA LEU A 460 -16.26 24.14 3.47
C LEU A 460 -15.88 24.40 2.00
N ASP A 461 -15.98 25.65 1.53
CA ASP A 461 -15.57 26.03 0.18
C ASP A 461 -14.08 25.78 -0.08
N THR A 462 -13.22 26.11 0.90
CA THR A 462 -11.78 25.84 0.82
C THR A 462 -11.50 24.34 0.82
N PHE A 463 -12.22 23.57 1.64
CA PHE A 463 -12.10 22.12 1.70
C PHE A 463 -12.48 21.47 0.35
N LEU A 464 -13.62 21.84 -0.25
CA LEU A 464 -14.05 21.37 -1.57
C LEU A 464 -13.07 21.78 -2.68
N ARG A 465 -12.49 22.99 -2.60
CA ARG A 465 -11.45 23.44 -3.53
C ARG A 465 -10.19 22.59 -3.40
N LYS A 466 -9.76 22.25 -2.19
CA LYS A 466 -8.62 21.33 -1.97
C LYS A 466 -8.93 19.93 -2.50
N LEU A 467 -10.12 19.38 -2.24
CA LEU A 467 -10.56 18.09 -2.80
C LEU A 467 -10.48 18.07 -4.33
N TYR A 468 -10.95 19.12 -5.00
CA TYR A 468 -10.83 19.23 -6.46
C TYR A 468 -9.38 19.37 -6.91
N ASN A 469 -8.61 20.27 -6.30
CA ASN A 469 -7.25 20.56 -6.74
C ASN A 469 -6.30 19.38 -6.48
N GLN A 470 -6.43 18.66 -5.36
CA GLN A 470 -5.51 17.61 -4.93
C GLN A 470 -5.96 16.21 -5.39
N PHE A 471 -7.26 15.95 -5.47
CA PHE A 471 -7.80 14.63 -5.85
C PHE A 471 -8.69 14.65 -7.11
N GLY A 472 -8.96 15.79 -7.73
CA GLY A 472 -9.89 15.86 -8.87
C GLY A 472 -11.34 15.54 -8.49
N ILE A 473 -11.70 15.64 -7.21
CA ILE A 473 -13.03 15.29 -6.70
C ILE A 473 -14.02 16.44 -6.92
N VAL A 474 -15.19 16.09 -7.44
CA VAL A 474 -16.32 17.01 -7.63
C VAL A 474 -17.52 16.51 -6.85
N ILE A 475 -18.03 17.37 -5.96
CA ILE A 475 -19.21 17.10 -5.13
C ILE A 475 -20.31 18.13 -5.41
N GLY A 476 -19.96 19.41 -5.51
CA GLY A 476 -20.90 20.52 -5.67
C GLY A 476 -20.76 21.25 -7.01
N PRO A 477 -21.67 22.22 -7.26
CA PRO A 477 -21.77 22.92 -8.55
C PRO A 477 -20.52 23.75 -8.89
N LYS A 478 -19.87 24.37 -7.89
CA LYS A 478 -18.69 25.22 -8.14
C LYS A 478 -17.53 24.45 -8.75
N GLN A 479 -17.19 23.28 -8.19
CA GLN A 479 -16.09 22.45 -8.68
C GLN A 479 -16.44 21.82 -10.03
N TYR A 480 -17.70 21.45 -10.25
CA TYR A 480 -18.17 20.96 -11.55
C TYR A 480 -18.04 22.03 -12.64
N ASN A 481 -18.51 23.25 -12.38
CA ASN A 481 -18.40 24.37 -13.32
C ASN A 481 -16.94 24.68 -13.63
N LYS A 482 -16.06 24.63 -12.63
CA LYS A 482 -14.61 24.77 -12.84
C LYS A 482 -14.08 23.69 -13.78
N TYR A 483 -14.41 22.42 -13.54
CA TYR A 483 -14.01 21.31 -14.42
C TYR A 483 -14.49 21.48 -15.87
N ILE A 484 -15.74 21.88 -16.07
CA ILE A 484 -16.31 22.14 -17.40
C ILE A 484 -15.58 23.29 -18.10
N ASN A 485 -15.32 24.38 -17.38
CA ASN A 485 -14.60 25.54 -17.90
C ASN A 485 -13.14 25.22 -18.25
N ASP A 486 -12.42 24.50 -17.36
CA ASP A 486 -11.03 24.07 -17.58
C ASP A 486 -10.90 23.24 -18.88
N ARG A 487 -11.98 22.56 -19.29
CA ARG A 487 -12.04 21.77 -20.53
C ARG A 487 -12.62 22.49 -21.76
N GLY A 488 -13.00 23.76 -21.63
CA GLY A 488 -13.67 24.50 -22.71
C GLY A 488 -15.01 23.88 -23.14
N LEU A 489 -15.65 23.10 -22.26
CA LEU A 489 -16.94 22.48 -22.53
C LEU A 489 -18.07 23.50 -22.29
N LYS A 490 -19.19 23.33 -23.00
CA LYS A 490 -20.34 24.23 -22.82
C LYS A 490 -20.92 24.07 -21.41
N LEU A 491 -20.98 25.18 -20.66
CA LEU A 491 -21.64 25.24 -19.36
C LEU A 491 -23.07 24.72 -19.47
N THR A 492 -23.36 23.69 -18.68
CA THR A 492 -24.70 23.17 -18.46
C THR A 492 -25.15 23.57 -17.06
N ASP A 493 -26.46 23.73 -16.85
CA ASP A 493 -26.98 24.04 -15.52
C ASP A 493 -26.68 22.87 -14.57
N ALA A 494 -25.77 23.13 -13.63
CA ALA A 494 -25.30 22.20 -12.61
C ALA A 494 -25.87 22.51 -11.22
N SER A 495 -26.85 23.42 -11.11
CA SER A 495 -27.45 23.85 -9.84
C SER A 495 -27.93 22.69 -8.96
N TYR A 496 -28.45 21.62 -9.59
CA TYR A 496 -28.91 20.40 -8.93
C TYR A 496 -27.81 19.65 -8.13
N LEU A 497 -26.53 19.88 -8.40
CA LEU A 497 -25.44 19.33 -7.57
C LEU A 497 -25.37 19.95 -6.17
N LYS A 498 -26.12 21.03 -5.92
CA LYS A 498 -26.27 21.59 -4.57
C LYS A 498 -26.85 20.56 -3.59
N TYR A 499 -27.81 19.74 -4.02
CA TYR A 499 -28.39 18.69 -3.18
C TYR A 499 -27.37 17.60 -2.80
N ASN A 500 -26.47 17.25 -3.72
CA ASN A 500 -25.36 16.32 -3.43
C ASN A 500 -24.38 16.91 -2.40
N LEU A 501 -24.11 18.21 -2.50
CA LEU A 501 -23.29 18.93 -1.53
C LEU A 501 -23.95 19.01 -0.15
N ASP A 502 -25.27 19.18 -0.08
CA ASP A 502 -25.99 19.20 1.19
C ASP A 502 -25.95 17.83 1.88
N GLU A 503 -26.07 16.75 1.12
CA GLU A 503 -25.88 15.39 1.64
C GLU A 503 -24.45 15.15 2.13
N PHE A 504 -23.43 15.63 1.41
CA PHE A 504 -22.04 15.56 1.87
C PHE A 504 -21.81 16.32 3.19
N GLN A 505 -22.42 17.51 3.34
CA GLN A 505 -22.36 18.27 4.60
C GLN A 505 -22.99 17.50 5.75
N ARG A 506 -24.12 16.82 5.52
CA ARG A 506 -24.75 15.94 6.50
C ARG A 506 -23.82 14.82 6.96
N LEU A 507 -23.09 14.20 6.02
CA LEU A 507 -22.10 13.17 6.32
C LEU A 507 -20.90 13.72 7.12
N LEU A 508 -20.37 14.88 6.75
CA LEU A 508 -19.30 15.53 7.51
C LEU A 508 -19.75 15.86 8.95
N LYS A 509 -20.98 16.37 9.11
CA LYS A 509 -21.58 16.67 10.42
C LYS A 509 -21.78 15.40 11.26
N LYS A 510 -22.30 14.33 10.64
CA LYS A 510 -22.47 13.01 11.29
C LYS A 510 -21.14 12.44 11.78
N ASN A 511 -20.06 12.66 11.04
CA ASN A 511 -18.71 12.23 11.41
C ASN A 511 -17.98 13.20 12.37
N GLY A 512 -18.64 14.27 12.83
CA GLY A 512 -18.05 15.24 13.77
C GLY A 512 -17.08 16.23 13.15
N PHE A 513 -17.00 16.30 11.82
CA PHE A 513 -16.03 17.14 11.10
C PHE A 513 -16.61 18.47 10.59
N LEU A 514 -17.90 18.74 10.75
CA LEU A 514 -18.52 19.99 10.31
C LEU A 514 -19.16 20.74 11.47
N LYS A 515 -18.88 22.04 11.57
CA LYS A 515 -19.58 22.97 12.46
C LYS A 515 -20.19 24.11 11.64
N GLU A 516 -21.50 24.28 11.75
CA GLU A 516 -22.23 25.43 11.22
C GLU A 516 -22.02 26.63 12.15
N LEU A 517 -21.55 27.75 11.61
CA LEU A 517 -21.36 29.00 12.35
C LEU A 517 -22.48 30.02 12.07
N SER A 518 -23.12 29.93 10.91
CA SER A 518 -24.32 30.69 10.51
C SER A 518 -24.96 30.06 9.28
N ASP A 519 -26.12 30.57 8.84
CA ASP A 519 -26.87 30.11 7.64
C ASP A 519 -26.03 30.05 6.35
N ALA A 520 -24.93 30.80 6.27
CA ALA A 520 -24.08 30.90 5.09
C ALA A 520 -22.66 30.35 5.26
N THR A 521 -22.23 29.99 6.49
CA THR A 521 -20.83 29.61 6.77
C THR A 521 -20.74 28.30 7.54
N ALA A 522 -20.17 27.28 6.90
CA ALA A 522 -19.81 26.01 7.51
C ALA A 522 -18.29 25.82 7.52
N MET A 523 -17.76 25.34 8.65
CA MET A 523 -16.34 25.04 8.85
C MET A 523 -16.13 23.54 8.93
N VAL A 524 -15.17 23.03 8.17
CA VAL A 524 -14.65 21.66 8.32
C VAL A 524 -13.49 21.70 9.30
N ILE A 525 -13.51 20.84 10.30
CA ILE A 525 -12.59 20.84 11.44
C ILE A 525 -11.91 19.47 11.53
N ASN A 526 -10.59 19.49 11.73
CA ASN A 526 -9.88 18.32 12.25
C ASN A 526 -9.89 18.43 13.79
N PRO A 527 -10.65 17.59 14.51
CA PRO A 527 -10.84 17.73 15.95
C PRO A 527 -9.70 17.12 16.77
N TYR A 528 -8.77 16.41 16.14
CA TYR A 528 -7.70 15.68 16.83
C TYR A 528 -6.50 16.58 17.08
N ASN A 529 -5.80 16.32 18.18
CA ASN A 529 -4.55 16.99 18.51
C ASN A 529 -3.39 16.46 17.66
N THR A 530 -2.25 17.13 17.74
CA THR A 530 -0.99 16.58 17.21
C THR A 530 -0.46 15.51 18.17
N VAL A 531 0.06 14.40 17.64
CA VAL A 531 0.69 13.34 18.44
C VAL A 531 1.83 13.93 19.29
N GLN A 532 1.84 13.61 20.58
CA GLN A 532 2.86 14.09 21.53
C GLN A 532 4.26 13.54 21.20
N GLY A 533 5.30 14.33 21.45
CA GLY A 533 6.70 13.96 21.15
C GLY A 533 7.17 14.32 19.73
N ILE A 534 6.33 14.98 18.94
CA ILE A 534 6.69 15.54 17.62
C ILE A 534 7.02 17.03 17.70
N GLU A 535 6.56 17.73 18.74
CA GLU A 535 6.91 19.14 18.98
C GLU A 535 8.38 19.29 19.37
N GLY A 536 9.11 20.05 18.54
CA GLY A 536 10.51 20.41 18.76
C GLY A 536 11.48 19.74 17.78
N VAL A 537 11.46 20.18 16.52
CA VAL A 537 12.66 20.32 15.65
C VAL A 537 12.47 21.55 14.77
#